data_AF-A0A1H2KWZ6-F1
#
_entry.id   AF-A0A1H2KWZ6-F1
#
_cell.length_a   1.000
_cell.length_b   1.000
_cell.length_c   1.000
_cell.angle_alpha   90.00
_cell.angle_beta   90.00
_cell.angle_gamma   90.00
#
_symmetry.space_group_name_H-M   'P 1'
#
loop_
_entity.id
_entity.type
_entity.pdbx_description
1 polymer ?
#
loop_
_entity_poly.entity_id
_entity_poly.type
_entity_poly.pdbx_seq_one_letter_code
_entity_poly.pdbx_strand_id
1 'polypeptide(L)'
;MLPSTPAGPGGADPLDRPTCYALLARAPIGRLVFTEGALPAIEPVVFELDGDDVVVRFGLTPSLPPADRLGVVAFQADEYDPVARTGWCVVTIGRSTAEGDGLRIRPEIVRGRRIVPSGEPAAA
;
A
#
# COMPACT_ATOMS: atom_id res chain seq x y z
N MET A 1 -26.44 4.84 -6.05
CA MET A 1 -25.46 5.88 -5.66
C MET A 1 -25.65 6.09 -4.16
N LEU A 2 -24.77 5.53 -3.32
CA LEU A 2 -24.86 5.69 -1.86
C LEU A 2 -24.15 6.99 -1.46
N PRO A 3 -24.66 7.75 -0.47
CA PRO A 3 -24.04 8.98 -0.04
C PRO A 3 -22.72 8.71 0.68
N SER A 4 -21.67 9.44 0.29
CA SER A 4 -20.38 9.44 0.98
C SER A 4 -20.53 10.07 2.36
N THR A 5 -20.26 9.31 3.42
CA THR A 5 -20.19 9.80 4.80
C THR A 5 -19.17 10.94 4.91
N PRO A 6 -19.47 12.08 5.56
CA PRO A 6 -18.51 13.16 5.72
C PRO A 6 -17.36 12.72 6.63
N ALA A 7 -16.13 13.01 6.20
CA ALA A 7 -14.92 12.80 6.97
C ALA A 7 -15.00 13.59 8.29
N GLY A 8 -14.75 12.90 9.41
CA GLY A 8 -14.66 13.54 10.73
C GLY A 8 -13.49 14.53 10.79
N PRO A 9 -13.49 15.46 11.77
CA PRO A 9 -12.50 16.52 11.85
C PRO A 9 -11.14 15.92 12.27
N GLY A 10 -10.24 15.74 11.30
CA GLY A 10 -8.85 15.32 11.54
C GLY A 10 -8.20 14.40 10.49
N GLY A 11 -8.88 14.04 9.39
CA GLY A 11 -8.31 13.14 8.39
C GLY A 11 -8.09 13.85 7.06
N ALA A 12 -6.85 13.92 6.59
CA ALA A 12 -6.54 14.47 5.27
C ALA A 12 -7.40 13.80 4.18
N ASP A 13 -7.83 14.58 3.19
CA ASP A 13 -8.72 14.09 2.14
C ASP A 13 -8.21 12.80 1.50
N PRO A 14 -9.10 11.82 1.26
CA PRO A 14 -8.74 10.59 0.58
C PRO A 14 -8.20 10.91 -0.81
N LEU A 15 -7.04 10.33 -1.14
CA LEU A 15 -6.45 10.50 -2.47
C LEU A 15 -7.31 9.79 -3.50
N ASP A 16 -7.51 10.43 -4.65
CA ASP A 16 -8.15 9.78 -5.78
C ASP A 16 -7.27 8.64 -6.35
N ARG A 17 -7.91 7.74 -7.10
CA ARG A 17 -7.25 6.56 -7.64
C ARG A 17 -6.06 6.91 -8.56
N PRO A 18 -6.17 7.85 -9.53
CA PRO A 18 -5.03 8.25 -10.36
C PRO A 18 -3.85 8.78 -9.54
N THR A 19 -4.09 9.60 -8.52
CA THR A 19 -3.04 10.11 -7.64
C THR A 19 -2.38 8.98 -6.87
N CYS A 20 -3.14 7.99 -6.41
CA CYS A 20 -2.57 6.81 -5.74
C CYS A 20 -1.57 6.08 -6.64
N TYR A 21 -1.95 5.76 -7.89
CA TYR A 21 -1.06 5.08 -8.82
C TYR A 21 0.15 5.93 -9.22
N ALA A 22 -0.02 7.26 -9.38
CA ALA A 22 1.10 8.17 -9.64
C ALA A 22 2.12 8.20 -8.48
N LEU A 23 1.66 8.06 -7.23
CA LEU A 23 2.54 7.96 -6.07
C LEU A 23 3.21 6.58 -5.98
N LEU A 24 2.45 5.50 -6.20
CA LEU A 24 3.00 4.15 -6.28
C LEU A 24 4.11 4.05 -7.34
N ALA A 25 3.92 4.62 -8.53
CA ALA A 25 4.91 4.62 -9.61
C ALA A 25 6.25 5.28 -9.24
N ARG A 26 6.29 6.10 -8.19
CA ARG A 26 7.47 6.81 -7.73
C ARG A 26 8.14 6.18 -6.52
N ALA A 27 7.47 5.23 -5.85
CA ALA A 27 8.01 4.60 -4.66
C ALA A 27 9.02 3.51 -5.05
N PRO A 28 10.24 3.51 -4.47
CA PRO A 28 11.26 2.55 -4.84
C PRO A 28 11.05 1.16 -4.22
N ILE A 29 10.23 1.09 -3.16
CA ILE A 29 9.98 -0.11 -2.36
C ILE A 29 8.56 -0.03 -1.81
N GLY A 30 7.94 -1.19 -1.58
CA GLY A 30 6.69 -1.32 -0.85
C GLY A 30 6.75 -2.42 0.19
N ARG A 31 5.60 -2.69 0.80
CA ARG A 31 5.42 -3.72 1.82
C ARG A 31 4.30 -4.64 1.38
N LEU A 32 4.61 -5.92 1.23
CA LEU A 32 3.62 -6.97 1.02
C LEU A 32 3.13 -7.44 2.39
N VAL A 33 1.82 -7.37 2.60
CA VAL A 33 1.14 -7.89 3.79
C VAL A 33 0.33 -9.11 3.37
N PHE A 34 0.59 -10.23 4.02
CA PHE A 34 -0.04 -11.51 3.70
C PHE A 34 -0.31 -12.29 4.98
N THR A 35 -0.98 -13.44 4.85
CA THR A 35 -1.27 -14.32 5.98
C THR A 35 -0.32 -15.51 5.96
N GLU A 36 0.38 -15.74 7.07
CA GLU A 36 1.24 -16.89 7.31
C GLU A 36 0.83 -17.55 8.62
N GLY A 37 0.51 -18.85 8.59
CA GLY A 37 0.09 -19.56 9.80
C GLY A 37 -1.12 -18.93 10.52
N ALA A 38 -2.05 -18.34 9.78
CA ALA A 38 -3.19 -17.55 10.28
C ALA A 38 -2.83 -16.22 10.99
N LEU A 39 -1.58 -15.76 10.88
CA LEU A 39 -1.10 -14.49 11.42
C LEU A 39 -0.72 -13.52 10.29
N PRO A 40 -0.82 -12.20 10.50
CA PRO A 40 -0.34 -11.22 9.52
C PRO A 40 1.19 -11.20 9.51
N ALA A 41 1.76 -11.36 8.32
CA ALA A 41 3.18 -11.17 8.04
C ALA A 41 3.36 -9.95 7.10
N ILE A 42 4.52 -9.29 7.20
CA ILE A 42 4.86 -8.13 6.38
C ILE A 42 6.31 -8.22 5.91
N GLU A 43 6.52 -8.08 4.60
CA GLU A 43 7.86 -8.13 3.99
C GLU A 43 8.09 -6.91 3.09
N PRO A 44 9.27 -6.26 3.16
CA PRO A 44 9.64 -5.22 2.21
C PRO A 44 9.94 -5.86 0.85
N VAL A 45 9.41 -5.27 -0.22
CA VAL A 45 9.52 -5.82 -1.57
C VAL A 45 9.76 -4.75 -2.61
N VAL A 46 10.54 -5.10 -3.65
CA VAL A 46 10.62 -4.30 -4.87
C VAL A 46 9.42 -4.64 -5.75
N PHE A 47 8.84 -3.62 -6.38
CA PHE A 47 7.66 -3.77 -7.20
C PHE A 47 7.71 -2.87 -8.42
N GLU A 48 6.85 -3.20 -9.39
CA GLU A 48 6.55 -2.39 -10.55
C GLU A 48 5.03 -2.38 -10.77
N LEU A 49 4.54 -1.40 -11.52
CA LEU A 49 3.14 -1.35 -11.95
C LEU A 49 3.03 -1.85 -13.38
N ASP A 50 2.06 -2.73 -13.62
CA ASP A 50 1.63 -3.13 -14.96
C ASP A 50 0.16 -2.77 -15.15
N GLY A 51 -0.08 -1.61 -15.74
CA GLY A 51 -1.39 -0.98 -15.74
C GLY A 51 -1.87 -0.67 -14.31
N ASP A 52 -2.95 -1.32 -13.90
CA ASP A 52 -3.52 -1.19 -12.55
C ASP A 52 -3.04 -2.29 -11.58
N ASP A 53 -2.25 -3.26 -12.06
CA ASP A 53 -1.73 -4.37 -11.27
C ASP A 53 -0.39 -4.00 -10.60
N VAL A 54 -0.14 -4.57 -9.43
CA VAL A 54 1.15 -4.47 -8.72
C VAL A 54 1.91 -5.77 -8.92
N VAL A 55 3.06 -5.70 -9.58
CA VAL A 55 3.93 -6.85 -9.78
C VAL A 55 5.07 -6.77 -8.78
N VAL A 56 5.16 -7.77 -7.91
CA VAL A 56 6.15 -7.86 -6.84
C VAL A 56 7.20 -8.88 -7.22
N ARG A 57 8.47 -8.52 -7.13
CA ARG A 57 9.60 -9.45 -7.31
C ARG A 57 10.17 -9.82 -5.95
N PHE A 58 10.29 -11.11 -5.67
CA PHE A 58 10.74 -11.58 -4.36
C PHE A 58 12.25 -11.52 -4.16
N GLY A 59 13.06 -11.43 -5.23
CA GLY A 59 14.52 -11.38 -5.08
C GLY A 59 15.04 -12.49 -4.14
N LEU A 60 15.99 -12.16 -3.26
CA LEU A 60 16.55 -13.09 -2.27
C LEU A 60 15.73 -13.21 -0.97
N THR A 61 14.46 -12.75 -0.90
CA THR A 61 13.68 -12.87 0.34
C THR A 61 13.45 -14.35 0.66
N PRO A 62 14.07 -14.93 1.70
CA PRO A 62 14.18 -16.38 1.82
C PRO A 62 12.88 -17.12 2.19
N SER A 63 11.78 -16.40 2.44
CA SER A 63 10.66 -16.92 3.23
C SER A 63 9.29 -16.42 2.78
N LEU A 64 9.09 -16.14 1.49
CA LEU A 64 7.72 -15.92 1.02
C LEU A 64 7.07 -17.27 0.69
N PRO A 65 5.84 -17.52 1.18
CA PRO A 65 5.07 -18.67 0.75
C PRO A 65 4.91 -18.63 -0.78
N PRO A 66 4.72 -19.78 -1.44
CA PRO A 66 4.35 -19.82 -2.84
C PRO A 66 3.20 -18.84 -3.13
N ALA A 67 3.36 -18.01 -4.16
CA ALA A 67 2.44 -16.91 -4.47
C ALA A 67 0.98 -17.38 -4.66
N ASP A 68 0.79 -18.61 -5.15
CA ASP A 68 -0.50 -19.28 -5.31
C ASP A 68 -1.21 -19.58 -3.99
N ARG A 69 -0.49 -19.58 -2.86
CA ARG A 69 -1.04 -19.85 -1.52
C ARG A 69 -1.39 -18.59 -0.73
N LEU A 70 -0.99 -17.41 -1.20
CA LEU A 70 -1.20 -16.17 -0.46
C LEU A 70 -2.65 -15.66 -0.54
N GLY A 71 -3.37 -16.00 -1.61
CA GLY A 71 -4.78 -15.65 -1.76
C GLY A 71 -4.98 -14.13 -1.83
N VAL A 72 -5.61 -13.55 -0.82
CA VAL A 72 -5.80 -12.09 -0.71
C VAL A 72 -4.66 -11.48 0.07
N VAL A 73 -4.00 -10.50 -0.54
CA VAL A 73 -2.88 -9.77 0.05
C VAL A 73 -3.17 -8.28 0.06
N ALA A 74 -2.48 -7.55 0.94
CA ALA A 74 -2.38 -6.11 0.84
C ALA A 74 -0.98 -5.71 0.41
N PHE A 75 -0.87 -4.64 -0.36
CA PHE A 75 0.39 -4.03 -0.69
C PHE A 75 0.35 -2.55 -0.34
N GLN A 76 1.44 -2.04 0.23
CA GLN A 76 1.53 -0.70 0.75
C GLN A 76 2.82 -0.02 0.32
N ALA A 77 2.73 1.23 -0.13
CA ALA A 77 3.89 2.12 -0.26
C ALA A 77 3.59 3.50 0.34
N ASP A 78 4.62 4.18 0.83
CA ASP A 78 4.51 5.48 1.49
C ASP A 78 5.79 6.28 1.32
N GLU A 79 5.68 7.56 1.62
CA GLU A 79 6.79 8.48 1.78
C GLU A 79 6.44 9.46 2.91
N TYR A 80 7.42 9.78 3.73
CA TYR A 80 7.25 10.72 4.82
C TYR A 80 8.47 11.64 4.95
N ASP A 81 8.23 12.94 4.86
CA ASP A 81 9.20 13.98 5.16
C ASP A 81 9.16 14.26 6.67
N PRO A 82 10.24 13.93 7.43
CA PRO A 82 10.27 14.13 8.87
C PRO A 82 10.36 15.60 9.29
N VAL A 83 10.86 16.48 8.43
CA VAL A 83 11.02 17.92 8.70
C VAL A 83 9.69 18.62 8.50
N ALA A 84 9.07 18.44 7.33
CA ALA A 84 7.77 19.01 7.04
C ALA A 84 6.63 18.31 7.81
N ARG A 85 6.87 17.09 8.32
CA ARG A 85 5.88 16.20 8.94
C ARG A 85 4.70 15.92 8.01
N THR A 86 5.00 15.81 6.72
CA THR A 86 4.05 15.56 5.65
C THR A 86 4.42 14.30 4.90
N GLY A 87 3.44 13.68 4.29
CA GLY A 87 3.71 12.48 3.51
C GLY A 87 2.47 11.97 2.80
N TRP A 88 2.57 10.75 2.33
CA TRP A 88 1.47 10.02 1.73
C TRP A 88 1.61 8.54 2.01
N CYS A 89 0.50 7.83 2.00
CA CYS A 89 0.47 6.38 2.12
C CYS A 89 -0.61 5.87 1.17
N VAL A 90 -0.26 4.87 0.35
CA VAL A 90 -1.21 4.15 -0.51
C VAL A 90 -1.21 2.68 -0.09
N VAL A 91 -2.40 2.15 0.13
CA VAL A 91 -2.66 0.74 0.39
C VAL A 91 -3.55 0.18 -0.70
N THR A 92 -3.17 -0.97 -1.24
CA THR A 92 -3.97 -1.76 -2.17
C THR A 92 -4.30 -3.09 -1.52
N ILE A 93 -5.48 -3.65 -1.80
CA ILE A 93 -5.87 -5.00 -1.38
C ILE A 93 -6.41 -5.71 -2.61
N GLY A 94 -5.94 -6.92 -2.86
CA GLY A 94 -6.28 -7.66 -4.06
C GLY A 94 -5.92 -9.13 -3.99
N ARG A 95 -6.38 -9.87 -5.00
CA ARG A 95 -5.97 -11.26 -5.18
C ARG A 95 -4.55 -11.30 -5.72
N SER A 96 -3.77 -12.22 -5.18
CA SER A 96 -2.44 -12.55 -5.67
C SER A 96 -2.47 -13.76 -6.60
N THR A 97 -1.64 -13.74 -7.63
CA THR A 97 -1.35 -14.88 -8.49
C THR A 97 0.16 -14.98 -8.70
N ALA A 98 0.68 -16.18 -8.93
CA ALA A 98 2.09 -16.36 -9.27
C ALA A 98 2.45 -15.65 -10.58
N GLU A 99 3.59 -14.98 -10.61
CA GLU A 99 4.18 -14.36 -11.81
C GLU A 99 5.70 -14.51 -11.76
N GLY A 100 6.26 -15.38 -12.61
CA GLY A 100 7.69 -15.64 -12.63
C GLY A 100 8.25 -16.08 -11.26
N ASP A 101 9.25 -15.35 -10.76
CA ASP A 101 9.87 -15.50 -9.43
C ASP A 101 9.20 -14.61 -8.36
N GLY A 102 8.01 -14.09 -8.65
CA GLY A 102 7.29 -13.11 -7.87
C GLY A 102 5.79 -13.39 -7.79
N LEU A 103 5.03 -12.32 -7.59
CA LEU A 103 3.57 -12.35 -7.68
C LEU A 103 3.01 -11.14 -8.41
N ARG A 104 1.81 -11.31 -8.95
CA ARG A 104 0.93 -10.25 -9.40
C ARG A 104 -0.16 -10.04 -8.37
N ILE A 105 -0.44 -8.78 -8.03
CA ILE A 105 -1.61 -8.38 -7.26
C ILE A 105 -2.52 -7.64 -8.22
N ARG A 106 -3.78 -8.05 -8.31
CA ARG A 106 -4.83 -7.28 -8.97
C ARG A 106 -5.63 -6.51 -7.90
N PRO A 107 -5.41 -5.20 -7.72
CA PRO A 107 -6.10 -4.44 -6.69
C PRO A 107 -7.61 -4.40 -6.91
N GLU A 108 -8.36 -4.81 -5.90
CA GLU A 108 -9.82 -4.63 -5.81
C GLU A 108 -10.17 -3.39 -4.98
N ILE A 109 -9.29 -3.05 -4.02
CA ILE A 109 -9.41 -1.88 -3.17
C ILE A 109 -8.12 -1.08 -3.31
N VAL A 110 -8.26 0.23 -3.51
CA VAL A 110 -7.16 1.20 -3.49
C VAL A 110 -7.54 2.31 -2.52
N ARG A 111 -6.68 2.59 -1.55
CA ARG A 111 -6.88 3.64 -0.54
C ARG A 111 -5.60 4.45 -0.41
N GLY A 112 -5.68 5.74 -0.72
CA GLY A 112 -4.58 6.66 -0.46
C GLY A 112 -4.96 7.70 0.58
N ARG A 113 -3.98 8.12 1.37
CA ARG A 113 -4.10 9.13 2.41
C ARG A 113 -2.93 10.09 2.35
N ARG A 114 -3.19 11.39 2.49
CA ARG A 114 -2.16 12.37 2.81
C ARG A 114 -1.85 12.34 4.31
N ILE A 115 -0.58 12.41 4.64
CA ILE A 115 -0.14 12.64 6.02
C ILE A 115 0.10 14.14 6.11
N VAL A 116 -0.67 14.80 6.97
CA VAL A 116 -0.51 16.21 7.28
C VAL A 116 -0.11 16.33 8.74
N PRO A 117 0.62 17.38 9.14
CA PRO A 117 0.88 17.62 10.54
C PRO A 117 -0.47 17.77 11.26
N SER A 118 -0.68 17.00 12.32
CA SER A 118 -1.77 17.30 13.24
C SER A 118 -1.51 18.69 13.84
N GLY A 119 -2.45 19.63 13.73
CA GLY A 119 -2.52 20.72 14.71
C GLY A 119 -2.80 20.07 16.07
N GLU A 120 -2.08 20.27 17.17
CA GLU A 120 -1.34 21.42 17.71
C GLU A 120 -0.21 20.87 18.63
N PRO A 121 0.95 21.53 18.81
CA PRO A 121 1.77 21.29 19.99
C PRO A 121 1.04 21.88 21.20
N ALA A 122 0.62 21.04 22.15
CA ALA A 122 0.10 21.52 23.43
C ALA A 122 1.07 22.57 23.99
N ALA A 123 0.55 23.78 24.21
CA ALA A 123 1.30 24.94 24.66
C ALA A 123 2.14 24.62 25.92
N ALA A 124 3.30 25.26 25.96
CA ALA A 124 4.33 25.21 27.00
C ALA A 124 3.81 25.52 28.41
#